data_AF-A0A2U1M446-F1
#
_entry.id   AF-A0A2U1M446-F1
#
_cell.length_a   1.000
_cell.length_b   1.000
_cell.length_c   1.000
_cell.angle_alpha   90.00
_cell.angle_beta   90.00
_cell.angle_gamma   90.00
#
_symmetry.space_group_name_H-M   'P 1'
#
loop_
_entity.id
_entity.type
_entity.pdbx_description
1 polymer ?
#
loop_
_entity_poly.entity_id
_entity_poly.type
_entity_poly.pdbx_seq_one_letter_code
_entity_poly.pdbx_strand_id
1 'polypeptide(L)'
;MDVVSLSQPTRRIPPPCWTNDQTVALIEAYRDKWYSLRRGNLRAPHWQEVADCVSVKCGSDLPKTSIQCRHKMEKLRKRYRNEQKLVDSFLSERMNKKVKRMPTPEA
;
A
#
# COMPACT_ATOMS: atom_id res chain seq x y z
N MET A 1 38.41 37.07 3.23
CA MET A 1 38.74 35.74 2.69
C MET A 1 37.50 34.90 2.84
N ASP A 2 36.59 35.08 1.89
CA ASP A 2 35.25 34.51 1.89
C ASP A 2 35.29 33.05 1.48
N VAL A 3 34.97 32.15 2.42
CA VAL A 3 34.66 30.75 2.11
C VAL A 3 33.14 30.57 2.21
N VAL A 4 32.45 30.85 1.11
CA VAL A 4 31.03 30.50 0.95
C VAL A 4 30.94 28.98 0.87
N SER A 5 30.59 28.36 2.00
CA SER A 5 30.25 26.94 2.07
C SER A 5 28.96 26.73 1.29
N LEU A 6 29.07 26.09 0.12
CA LEU A 6 27.95 25.65 -0.69
C LEU A 6 27.17 24.57 0.08
N SER A 7 26.19 24.98 0.87
CA SER A 7 25.20 24.07 1.42
C SER A 7 24.36 23.53 0.26
N GLN A 8 24.72 22.33 -0.20
CA GLN A 8 23.97 21.55 -1.19
C GLN A 8 22.47 21.56 -0.83
N PRO A 9 21.56 21.73 -1.81
CA PRO A 9 20.15 21.49 -1.57
C PRO A 9 19.99 19.99 -1.33
N THR A 10 19.94 19.59 -0.07
CA THR A 10 19.36 18.30 0.30
C THR A 10 17.98 18.29 -0.36
N ARG A 11 17.79 17.40 -1.33
CA ARG A 11 16.47 17.15 -1.91
C ARG A 11 15.63 16.60 -0.78
N ARG A 12 15.03 17.50 0.01
CA ARG A 12 14.12 17.14 1.09
C ARG A 12 12.97 16.42 0.41
N ILE A 13 12.99 15.09 0.50
CA ILE A 13 11.84 14.28 0.15
C ILE A 13 10.73 14.85 1.02
N PRO A 14 9.68 15.46 0.42
CA PRO A 14 8.58 15.99 1.20
C PRO A 14 8.10 14.86 2.11
N PRO A 15 7.85 15.13 3.41
CA PRO A 15 7.35 14.12 4.32
C PRO A 15 6.22 13.35 3.64
N PRO A 16 6.23 12.00 3.68
CA PRO A 16 5.19 11.23 3.04
C PRO A 16 3.85 11.73 3.56
N CYS A 17 2.98 12.17 2.65
CA CYS A 17 1.69 12.78 2.96
C CYS A 17 0.71 11.86 3.71
N TRP A 18 1.15 10.63 4.01
CA TRP A 18 0.50 9.61 4.81
C TRP A 18 1.51 9.03 5.80
N THR A 19 1.23 9.13 7.09
CA THR A 19 2.01 8.44 8.12
C THR A 19 1.71 6.93 8.12
N ASN A 20 2.49 6.15 8.87
CA ASN A 20 2.23 4.73 9.04
C ASN A 20 0.87 4.50 9.68
N ASP A 21 0.61 5.18 10.80
CA ASP A 21 -0.64 5.08 11.56
C ASP A 21 -1.87 5.45 10.71
N GLN A 22 -1.78 6.54 9.92
CA GLN A 22 -2.84 6.91 8.97
C GLN A 22 -3.08 5.83 7.91
N THR A 23 -2.01 5.18 7.45
CA THR A 23 -2.11 4.11 6.47
C THR A 23 -2.75 2.86 7.08
N VAL A 24 -2.38 2.50 8.32
CA VAL A 24 -2.97 1.37 9.07
C VAL A 24 -4.45 1.63 9.32
N ALA A 25 -4.79 2.80 9.84
CA ALA A 25 -6.18 3.21 10.07
C ALA A 25 -7.02 3.15 8.79
N LEU A 26 -6.48 3.58 7.65
CA LEU A 26 -7.14 3.48 6.35
C LEU A 26 -7.38 2.04 5.94
N ILE A 27 -6.39 1.15 6.13
CA ILE A 27 -6.52 -0.27 5.80
C ILE A 27 -7.62 -0.92 6.63
N GLU A 28 -7.66 -0.66 7.93
CA GLU A 28 -8.69 -1.17 8.82
C GLU A 28 -10.08 -0.65 8.45
N ALA A 29 -10.25 0.66 8.33
CA ALA A 29 -11.55 1.26 8.00
C ALA A 29 -12.09 0.78 6.65
N TYR A 30 -11.20 0.69 5.64
CA TYR A 30 -11.55 0.09 4.35
C TYR A 30 -11.96 -1.37 4.48
N ARG A 31 -11.19 -2.17 5.24
CA ARG A 31 -11.45 -3.60 5.42
C ARG A 31 -12.82 -3.83 6.04
N ASP A 32 -13.14 -3.10 7.09
CA ASP A 32 -14.40 -3.25 7.82
C ASP A 32 -15.58 -2.87 6.92
N LYS A 33 -15.48 -1.77 6.17
CA LYS A 33 -16.51 -1.37 5.19
C LYS A 33 -16.62 -2.34 4.02
N TRP A 34 -15.51 -2.89 3.54
CA TRP A 34 -15.52 -3.87 2.45
C TRP A 34 -16.21 -5.16 2.88
N TYR A 35 -15.98 -5.63 4.11
CA TYR A 35 -16.67 -6.80 4.65
C TYR A 35 -18.17 -6.54 4.88
N SER A 36 -18.54 -5.35 5.38
CA SER A 36 -19.96 -5.00 5.56
C SER A 36 -20.73 -5.00 4.23
N LEU A 37 -20.04 -4.71 3.13
CA LEU A 37 -20.58 -4.74 1.76
C LEU A 37 -20.46 -6.12 1.09
N ARG A 38 -20.29 -7.21 1.86
CA ARG A 38 -20.10 -8.57 1.32
C ARG A 38 -18.96 -8.63 0.30
N ARG A 39 -17.88 -7.90 0.55
CA ARG A 39 -16.70 -7.80 -0.33
C ARG A 39 -16.95 -7.07 -1.66
N GLY A 40 -18.00 -6.25 -1.72
CA GLY A 40 -18.35 -5.41 -2.88
C GLY A 40 -17.55 -4.11 -2.99
N ASN A 41 -17.74 -3.37 -4.09
CA ASN A 41 -17.06 -2.10 -4.32
C ASN A 41 -17.62 -0.96 -3.45
N LEU A 42 -16.73 -0.15 -2.88
CA LEU A 42 -17.12 1.05 -2.15
C LEU A 42 -17.57 2.16 -3.12
N ARG A 43 -18.75 2.73 -2.86
CA ARG A 43 -19.28 3.91 -3.57
C ARG A 43 -18.92 5.18 -2.80
N ALA A 44 -19.20 6.35 -3.38
CA ALA A 44 -18.92 7.64 -2.76
C ALA A 44 -19.30 7.76 -1.26
N PRO A 45 -20.52 7.41 -0.82
CA PRO A 45 -20.87 7.51 0.60
C PRO A 45 -20.02 6.59 1.49
N HIS A 46 -19.70 5.38 1.00
CA HIS A 46 -18.86 4.45 1.74
C HIS A 46 -17.43 4.98 1.91
N TRP A 47 -16.91 5.69 0.92
CA TRP A 47 -15.59 6.34 1.03
C TRP A 47 -15.61 7.53 1.98
N GLN A 48 -16.75 8.20 2.13
CA GLN A 48 -16.91 9.25 3.13
C GLN A 48 -16.83 8.65 4.55
N GLU A 49 -17.61 7.60 4.82
CA GLU A 49 -17.55 6.89 6.10
C GLU A 49 -16.12 6.40 6.44
N VAL A 50 -15.39 5.88 5.46
CA VAL A 50 -13.98 5.48 5.65
C VAL A 50 -13.11 6.68 6.03
N ALA A 51 -13.28 7.83 5.38
CA ALA A 51 -12.52 9.04 5.71
C ALA A 51 -12.83 9.54 7.12
N ASP A 52 -14.11 9.52 7.51
CA ASP A 52 -14.53 9.92 8.85
C ASP A 52 -13.91 9.01 9.92
N CYS A 53 -13.91 7.69 9.70
CA CYS A 53 -13.23 6.74 10.59
C CYS A 53 -11.72 6.99 10.70
N VAL A 54 -11.04 7.31 9.59
CA VAL A 54 -9.60 7.62 9.59
C VAL A 54 -9.32 8.91 10.36
N SER A 55 -10.17 9.93 10.19
CA SER A 55 -10.06 11.21 10.90
C SER A 55 -10.15 11.02 12.42
N VAL A 56 -11.10 10.20 12.88
CA VAL A 56 -11.27 9.89 14.32
C VAL A 56 -10.05 9.16 14.89
N LYS A 57 -9.44 8.23 14.15
CA LYS A 57 -8.30 7.41 14.63
C LYS A 57 -6.97 8.17 14.69
N CYS A 58 -6.72 9.11 13.77
CA CYS A 58 -5.42 9.77 13.63
C CYS A 58 -5.39 11.24 14.06
N GLY A 59 -6.50 11.78 14.56
CA GLY A 59 -6.59 13.16 15.00
C GLY A 59 -6.67 14.17 13.85
N SER A 60 -6.92 15.44 14.23
CA SER A 60 -7.24 16.53 13.31
C SER A 60 -6.04 17.16 12.61
N ASP A 61 -4.80 16.73 12.91
CA ASP A 61 -3.60 17.42 12.45
C ASP A 61 -3.51 17.47 10.91
N LEU A 62 -4.12 16.51 10.21
CA LEU A 62 -4.38 16.63 8.78
C LEU A 62 -5.48 15.67 8.29
N PRO A 63 -6.77 16.06 8.34
CA PRO A 63 -7.85 15.18 7.92
C PRO A 63 -7.72 14.83 6.44
N LYS A 64 -7.94 13.55 6.12
CA LYS A 64 -7.88 13.03 4.75
C LYS A 64 -9.27 13.05 4.14
N THR A 65 -9.38 13.50 2.90
CA THR A 65 -10.65 13.46 2.17
C THR A 65 -10.97 12.04 1.70
N SER A 66 -12.25 11.76 1.47
CA SER A 66 -12.72 10.47 0.90
C SER A 66 -12.01 10.10 -0.40
N ILE A 67 -11.74 11.08 -1.26
CA ILE A 67 -10.99 10.91 -2.51
C ILE A 67 -9.52 10.54 -2.23
N GLN A 68 -8.86 11.19 -1.27
CA GLN A 68 -7.49 10.87 -0.89
C GLN A 68 -7.39 9.44 -0.32
N CYS A 69 -8.33 9.05 0.56
CA CYS A 69 -8.44 7.70 1.09
C CYS A 69 -8.59 6.65 -0.03
N ARG A 70 -9.50 6.91 -0.97
CA ARG A 70 -9.71 6.06 -2.15
C ARG A 70 -8.44 5.89 -2.98
N HIS A 71 -7.81 6.99 -3.38
CA HIS A 71 -6.59 6.93 -4.21
C HIS A 71 -5.43 6.23 -3.50
N LYS A 72 -5.26 6.47 -2.20
CA LYS A 72 -4.25 5.78 -1.39
C LYS A 72 -4.51 4.27 -1.36
N MET A 73 -5.75 3.85 -1.12
CA MET A 73 -6.14 2.44 -1.09
C MET A 73 -5.96 1.76 -2.45
N GLU A 74 -6.32 2.42 -3.55
CA GLU A 74 -6.10 1.92 -4.91
C GLU A 74 -4.61 1.68 -5.18
N LYS A 75 -3.73 2.61 -4.77
CA LYS A 75 -2.27 2.46 -4.88
C LYS A 75 -1.76 1.29 -4.03
N LEU A 76 -2.22 1.15 -2.79
CA LEU A 76 -1.82 0.05 -1.90
C LEU A 76 -2.22 -1.31 -2.49
N ARG A 77 -3.47 -1.46 -2.92
CA ARG A 77 -3.96 -2.70 -3.56
C ARG A 77 -3.23 -3.02 -4.86
N LYS A 78 -2.81 -2.01 -5.63
CA LYS A 78 -2.00 -2.21 -6.85
C LYS A 78 -0.60 -2.72 -6.50
N ARG A 79 0.10 -2.08 -5.55
CA ARG A 79 1.43 -2.51 -5.11
C ARG A 79 1.43 -3.94 -4.57
N TYR A 80 0.49 -4.25 -3.67
CA TYR A 80 0.32 -5.59 -3.12
C TYR A 80 0.11 -6.64 -4.22
N ARG A 81 -0.78 -6.40 -5.17
CA ARG A 81 -0.99 -7.32 -6.31
C ARG A 81 0.26 -7.53 -7.16
N ASN A 82 1.07 -6.48 -7.36
CA ASN A 82 2.30 -6.60 -8.11
C ASN A 82 3.36 -7.40 -7.35
N GLU A 83 3.53 -7.12 -6.05
CA GLU A 83 4.44 -7.87 -5.17
C GLU A 83 4.04 -9.36 -5.10
N GLN A 84 2.74 -9.66 -5.00
CA GLN A 84 2.22 -11.03 -5.06
C GLN A 84 2.59 -11.76 -6.36
N LYS A 85 2.49 -11.09 -7.52
CA LYS A 85 2.90 -11.67 -8.81
C LYS A 85 4.40 -11.96 -8.88
N LEU A 86 5.22 -11.09 -8.28
CA LEU A 86 6.67 -11.30 -8.23
C LEU A 86 7.01 -12.51 -7.35
N VAL A 87 6.36 -12.65 -6.20
CA VAL A 87 6.52 -13.80 -5.30
C VAL A 87 6.06 -15.09 -5.99
N ASP A 88 4.89 -15.08 -6.61
CA ASP A 88 4.34 -16.24 -7.33
C ASP A 88 5.26 -16.69 -8.48
N SER A 89 5.75 -15.74 -9.28
CA SER A 89 6.73 -16.00 -10.35
C SER A 89 8.02 -16.62 -9.79
N PHE A 90 8.53 -16.08 -8.67
CA PHE A 90 9.73 -16.60 -8.02
C PHE A 90 9.54 -18.03 -7.49
N LEU A 91 8.39 -18.32 -6.87
CA LEU A 91 8.07 -19.67 -6.39
C LEU A 91 7.89 -20.66 -7.55
N SER A 92 7.21 -20.26 -8.62
CA SER A 92 7.05 -21.04 -9.84
C SER A 92 8.40 -21.37 -10.48
N GLU A 93 9.30 -20.38 -10.60
CA GLU A 93 10.64 -20.61 -11.15
C GLU A 93 11.46 -21.61 -10.30
N ARG A 94 11.36 -21.49 -8.97
CA ARG A 94 12.01 -22.41 -8.03
C ARG A 94 11.49 -23.85 -8.16
N MET A 95 10.18 -24.03 -8.30
CA MET A 95 9.58 -25.35 -8.53
C MET A 95 10.01 -25.95 -9.87
N ASN A 96 9.99 -25.16 -10.95
CA ASN A 96 10.42 -25.63 -12.28
C ASN A 96 11.89 -26.06 -12.29
N LYS A 97 12.79 -25.31 -11.63
CA LYS A 97 14.20 -25.70 -11.45
C LYS A 97 14.34 -27.02 -10.68
N LYS A 98 13.43 -27.32 -9.73
CA LYS A 98 13.43 -28.59 -8.98
C LYS A 98 12.97 -29.75 -9.84
N VAL A 99 11.91 -29.57 -10.64
CA VAL A 99 11.42 -30.58 -11.60
C VAL A 99 12.51 -30.93 -12.61
N LYS A 100 13.20 -29.94 -13.19
CA LYS A 100 14.32 -30.18 -14.11
C LYS A 100 15.50 -30.93 -13.50
N ARG A 101 15.64 -30.91 -12.17
CA ARG A 101 16.72 -31.59 -11.43
C ARG A 101 16.30 -32.96 -10.89
N MET A 102 15.04 -33.37 -11.05
CA MET A 102 14.64 -34.72 -10.69
C MET A 102 15.32 -35.72 -11.63
N PRO A 103 16.09 -36.69 -11.12
CA PRO A 103 16.64 -37.74 -11.96
C PRO A 103 15.48 -38.53 -12.56
N THR A 104 15.51 -38.70 -13.88
CA THR A 104 14.62 -39.65 -14.57
C THR A 104 14.84 -41.04 -13.97
N PRO A 105 13.79 -41.82 -13.68
CA PRO A 105 13.95 -43.20 -13.28
C PRO A 105 14.59 -43.94 -14.46
N GLU A 106 15.84 -44.34 -14.28
CA GLU A 106 16.56 -45.20 -15.22
C GLU A 106 15.88 -46.58 -15.18
N ALA A 107 15.49 -47.08 -16.35
CA ALA A 107 14.76 -48.33 -16.55
C ALA A 107 15.71 -49.49 -16.83
#